data_AF-A0A841F777-F1
#
_entry.id   AF-A0A841F777-F1
#
_cell.length_a   1.000
_cell.length_b   1.000
_cell.length_c   1.000
_cell.angle_alpha   90.00
_cell.angle_beta   90.00
_cell.angle_gamma   90.00
#
_symmetry.space_group_name_H-M   'P 1'
#
loop_
_entity.id
_entity.type
_entity.pdbx_description
1 polymer ?
#
loop_
_entity_poly.entity_id
_entity_poly.type
_entity_poly.pdbx_seq_one_letter_code
_entity_poly.pdbx_strand_id
1 'polypeptide(L)'
;MTVLPWPDGTAAPVLPAGLGGISVRSVERDGWEHNKPPRPRAVGVGGRPLWHGFGRMVAVVEPGGHLVEVRHVHVEGTRLVTVTAGELVELEYAAPRTFAPSGVLSIPPSRVVGTSLRPWLLFMLYLAGVPLLLKSTGASARLGAASTPVAVGLILAGILAVVAWQIGVRRRDARFRVRAADGPRPVGNGVLLGSTPKLVPEPAEGQGGLLLAVALSHEVRMNGMPVETSTSPHGWVPSPRLWIGDEEFPVSWTQWWYALPPGRHDLRLEVAGPLLAKDAPPSGPVPVTATVEVTAGVTGRLSVAVASRTEIQPSPENYDAVSLVDIRTRLNQSYQDWDAPTAAVAFTAKPTVTAG
;
A
#
# COMPACT_ATOMS: atom_id res chain seq x y z
N MET A 1 -19.94 0.53 -12.73
CA MET A 1 -19.24 1.38 -11.74
C MET A 1 -18.95 2.71 -12.41
N THR A 2 -19.43 3.80 -11.84
CA THR A 2 -19.29 5.17 -12.39
C THR A 2 -18.40 5.98 -11.44
N VAL A 3 -17.58 6.89 -11.97
CA VAL A 3 -16.71 7.74 -11.16
C VAL A 3 -17.21 9.18 -11.20
N LEU A 4 -17.32 9.82 -10.04
CA LEU A 4 -17.72 11.22 -9.89
C LEU A 4 -16.56 12.03 -9.29
N PRO A 5 -16.18 13.17 -9.88
CA PRO A 5 -15.22 14.07 -9.28
C PRO A 5 -15.81 14.73 -8.03
N TRP A 6 -15.01 14.84 -6.96
CA TRP A 6 -15.42 15.53 -5.74
C TRP A 6 -14.29 16.44 -5.24
N PRO A 7 -14.24 17.70 -5.70
CA PRO A 7 -13.21 18.66 -5.30
C PRO A 7 -13.24 18.95 -3.79
N ASP A 8 -12.07 19.15 -3.20
CA ASP A 8 -11.96 19.52 -1.79
C ASP A 8 -12.73 20.81 -1.48
N GLY A 9 -13.48 20.82 -0.37
CA GLY A 9 -14.26 21.98 0.07
C GLY A 9 -15.63 22.13 -0.62
N THR A 10 -16.01 21.20 -1.50
CA THR A 10 -17.35 21.18 -2.11
C THR A 10 -18.28 20.17 -1.41
N ALA A 11 -19.58 20.38 -1.53
CA ALA A 11 -20.57 19.45 -0.99
C ALA A 11 -20.40 18.04 -1.61
N ALA A 12 -20.70 17.00 -0.84
CA ALA A 12 -20.63 15.63 -1.32
C ALA A 12 -21.55 15.44 -2.55
N PRO A 13 -21.10 14.69 -3.58
CA PRO A 13 -21.92 14.43 -4.74
C PRO A 13 -23.15 13.60 -4.34
N VAL A 14 -24.29 13.90 -4.97
CA VAL A 14 -25.51 13.11 -4.78
C VAL A 14 -25.32 11.74 -5.44
N LEU A 15 -25.53 10.67 -4.67
CA LEU A 15 -25.43 9.30 -5.18
C LEU A 15 -26.73 8.89 -5.88
N PRO A 16 -26.67 8.07 -6.95
CA PRO A 16 -27.87 7.49 -7.54
C PRO A 16 -28.63 6.63 -6.52
N ALA A 17 -29.96 6.60 -6.64
CA ALA A 17 -30.81 5.81 -5.75
C ALA A 17 -30.43 4.32 -5.77
N GLY A 18 -30.37 3.70 -4.59
CA GLY A 18 -30.02 2.29 -4.43
C GLY A 18 -28.52 1.97 -4.51
N LEU A 19 -27.66 2.95 -4.82
CA LEU A 19 -26.21 2.78 -4.89
C LEU A 19 -25.51 3.44 -3.69
N GLY A 20 -24.31 2.98 -3.40
CA GLY A 20 -23.40 3.61 -2.44
C GLY A 20 -22.21 4.27 -3.12
N GLY A 21 -21.36 4.91 -2.32
CA GLY A 21 -20.16 5.59 -2.78
C GLY A 21 -18.93 5.20 -1.96
N ILE A 22 -17.78 5.12 -2.63
CA ILE A 22 -16.46 5.03 -1.99
C ILE A 22 -15.67 6.25 -2.43
N SER A 23 -15.42 7.18 -1.51
CA SER A 23 -14.51 8.29 -1.78
C SER A 23 -13.09 7.89 -1.44
N VAL A 24 -12.15 8.06 -2.36
CA VAL A 24 -10.73 7.90 -2.08
C VAL A 24 -10.04 9.22 -2.33
N ARG A 25 -9.46 9.79 -1.28
CA ARG A 25 -8.62 10.97 -1.35
C ARG A 25 -7.16 10.53 -1.32
N SER A 26 -6.42 10.81 -2.39
CA SER A 26 -4.96 10.72 -2.40
C SER A 26 -4.41 12.04 -1.88
N VAL A 27 -3.89 12.04 -0.65
CA VAL A 27 -3.24 13.22 -0.07
C VAL A 27 -1.74 13.01 -0.15
N GLU A 28 -1.07 13.85 -0.92
CA GLU A 28 0.35 14.05 -0.76
C GLU A 28 0.56 15.04 0.37
N ARG A 29 1.02 14.54 1.51
CA ARG A 29 1.07 15.32 2.74
C ARG A 29 2.27 16.26 2.69
N ASP A 30 2.05 17.51 2.27
CA ASP A 30 3.03 18.60 2.23
C ASP A 30 4.11 18.43 3.31
N GLY A 31 5.31 18.07 2.87
CA GLY A 31 6.36 17.64 3.78
C GLY A 31 7.66 17.23 3.08
N TRP A 32 8.49 18.22 2.77
CA TRP A 32 9.96 18.14 2.67
C TRP A 32 10.62 17.22 1.63
N GLU A 33 9.92 16.42 0.82
CA GLU A 33 10.54 15.84 -0.40
C GLU A 33 10.60 16.90 -1.51
N HIS A 34 11.29 18.02 -1.28
CA HIS A 34 11.35 19.18 -2.20
C HIS A 34 11.98 18.89 -3.59
N ASN A 35 12.46 17.68 -3.85
CA ASN A 35 13.13 17.34 -5.10
C ASN A 35 12.46 16.21 -5.88
N LYS A 36 11.32 15.67 -5.43
CA LYS A 36 10.56 14.71 -6.23
C LYS A 36 9.22 15.31 -6.62
N PRO A 37 8.87 15.30 -7.91
CA PRO A 37 7.54 15.72 -8.30
C PRO A 37 6.51 14.81 -7.59
N PRO A 38 5.36 15.38 -7.21
CA PRO A 38 4.27 14.60 -6.65
C PRO A 38 3.93 13.46 -7.60
N ARG A 39 3.67 12.27 -7.06
CA ARG A 39 3.48 11.07 -7.87
C ARG A 39 2.01 10.65 -7.86
N PRO A 40 1.31 10.75 -9.01
CA PRO A 40 -0.10 10.40 -9.06
C PRO A 40 -0.30 8.92 -8.71
N ARG A 41 -1.44 8.60 -8.10
CA ARG A 41 -1.76 7.25 -7.66
C ARG A 41 -2.92 6.71 -8.48
N ALA A 42 -2.80 5.45 -8.88
CA ALA A 42 -3.90 4.70 -9.46
C ALA A 42 -4.71 4.10 -8.31
N VAL A 43 -6.02 4.28 -8.34
CA VAL A 43 -6.94 3.69 -7.37
C VAL A 43 -7.88 2.78 -8.11
N GLY A 44 -8.10 1.60 -7.56
CA GLY A 44 -9.07 0.65 -8.06
C GLY A 44 -10.00 0.13 -6.98
N VAL A 45 -11.18 -0.30 -7.40
CA VAL A 45 -12.19 -0.91 -6.54
C VAL A 45 -12.69 -2.18 -7.21
N GLY A 46 -12.75 -3.28 -6.45
CA GLY A 46 -13.20 -4.58 -6.94
C GLY A 46 -12.35 -5.10 -8.11
N GLY A 47 -11.03 -4.89 -8.04
CA GLY A 47 -10.10 -5.32 -9.08
C GLY A 47 -10.09 -4.47 -10.36
N ARG A 48 -10.90 -3.40 -10.44
CA ARG A 48 -10.96 -2.50 -11.61
C ARG A 48 -10.31 -1.15 -11.30
N PRO A 49 -9.52 -0.57 -12.23
CA PRO A 49 -9.00 0.77 -12.07
C PRO A 49 -10.17 1.75 -12.17
N LEU A 50 -10.15 2.78 -11.32
CA LEU A 50 -11.17 3.82 -11.32
C LEU A 50 -10.62 5.14 -11.76
N TRP A 51 -9.52 5.55 -11.15
CA TRP A 51 -8.97 6.87 -11.39
C TRP A 51 -7.47 6.88 -11.14
N HIS A 52 -6.83 7.85 -11.77
CA HIS A 52 -5.42 8.11 -11.65
C HIS A 52 -5.21 9.62 -11.49
N GLY A 53 -4.47 10.04 -10.46
CA GLY A 53 -4.14 11.45 -10.28
C GLY A 53 -3.96 11.85 -8.82
N PHE A 54 -4.27 13.11 -8.55
CA PHE A 54 -4.33 13.71 -7.21
C PHE A 54 -5.75 14.10 -6.83
N GLY A 55 -5.97 14.30 -5.53
CA GLY A 55 -7.24 14.78 -5.02
C GLY A 55 -8.19 13.66 -4.63
N ARG A 56 -9.49 13.91 -4.79
CA ARG A 56 -10.56 13.06 -4.28
C ARG A 56 -11.52 12.70 -5.41
N MET A 57 -11.83 11.41 -5.49
CA MET A 57 -12.80 10.85 -6.41
C MET A 57 -13.79 9.97 -5.65
N VAL A 58 -15.00 9.85 -6.17
CA VAL A 58 -16.04 8.96 -5.65
C VAL A 58 -16.33 7.87 -6.67
N ALA A 59 -16.15 6.61 -6.26
CA ALA A 59 -16.61 5.45 -6.98
C ALA A 59 -18.05 5.14 -6.58
N VAL A 60 -18.97 5.13 -7.55
CA VAL A 60 -20.36 4.72 -7.32
C VAL A 60 -20.45 3.22 -7.50
N VAL A 61 -20.80 2.52 -6.42
CA VAL A 61 -20.77 1.06 -6.31
C VAL A 61 -22.10 0.50 -5.81
N GLU A 62 -22.35 -0.77 -6.11
CA GLU A 62 -23.46 -1.50 -5.50
C GLU A 62 -23.23 -1.67 -4.00
N PRO A 63 -24.29 -1.76 -3.18
CA PRO A 63 -24.15 -2.09 -1.76
C PRO A 63 -23.44 -3.43 -1.58
N GLY A 64 -22.51 -3.52 -0.63
CA GLY A 64 -21.76 -4.75 -0.36
C GLY A 64 -20.29 -4.51 0.01
N GLY A 65 -19.53 -5.60 0.05
CA GLY A 65 -18.09 -5.60 0.32
C GLY A 65 -17.27 -5.27 -0.92
N HIS A 66 -16.38 -4.30 -0.81
CA HIS A 66 -15.52 -3.83 -1.89
C HIS A 66 -14.06 -3.78 -1.44
N LEU A 67 -13.18 -4.35 -2.26
CA LEU A 67 -11.74 -4.22 -2.08
C LEU A 67 -11.26 -2.95 -2.76
N VAL A 68 -10.69 -2.02 -2.01
CA VAL A 68 -10.08 -0.79 -2.51
C VAL A 68 -8.57 -0.97 -2.52
N GLU A 69 -7.93 -0.67 -3.64
CA GLU A 69 -6.49 -0.76 -3.82
C GLU A 69 -5.92 0.56 -4.33
N VAL A 70 -4.77 0.97 -3.79
CA VAL A 70 -3.99 2.13 -4.23
C VAL A 70 -2.64 1.64 -4.71
N ARG A 71 -2.25 2.08 -5.91
CA ARG A 71 -1.05 1.62 -6.60
C ARG A 71 -0.24 2.78 -7.16
N HIS A 72 1.06 2.55 -7.23
CA HIS A 72 1.99 3.31 -8.05
C HIS A 72 2.70 2.35 -9.02
N VAL A 73 3.90 1.88 -8.66
CA VAL A 73 4.59 0.75 -9.32
C VAL A 73 4.17 -0.59 -8.71
N HIS A 74 3.89 -0.58 -7.41
CA HIS A 74 3.43 -1.74 -6.64
C HIS A 74 2.12 -1.38 -5.93
N VAL A 75 1.47 -2.39 -5.35
CA VAL A 75 0.33 -2.17 -4.46
C VAL A 75 0.84 -1.54 -3.16
N GLU A 76 0.49 -0.27 -2.96
CA GLU A 76 0.96 0.49 -1.81
C GLU A 76 -0.02 0.38 -0.63
N GLY A 77 -1.32 0.26 -0.91
CA GLY A 77 -2.35 0.10 0.11
C GLY A 77 -3.55 -0.69 -0.39
N THR A 78 -4.14 -1.50 0.50
CA THR A 78 -5.36 -2.24 0.23
C THR A 78 -6.28 -2.12 1.45
N ARG A 79 -7.57 -1.98 1.22
CA ARG A 79 -8.58 -1.91 2.28
C ARG A 79 -9.88 -2.50 1.82
N LEU A 80 -10.48 -3.36 2.64
CA LEU A 80 -11.86 -3.77 2.44
C LEU A 80 -12.81 -2.76 3.10
N VAL A 81 -13.82 -2.34 2.35
CA VAL A 81 -14.93 -1.51 2.85
C VAL A 81 -16.26 -2.19 2.56
N THR A 82 -17.19 -2.06 3.49
CA THR A 82 -18.59 -2.41 3.26
C THR A 82 -19.34 -1.11 3.04
N VAL A 83 -20.13 -1.06 1.97
CA VAL A 83 -20.88 0.13 1.57
C VAL A 83 -22.36 -0.21 1.61
N THR A 84 -23.16 0.63 2.26
CA THR A 84 -24.63 0.54 2.21
C THR A 84 -25.23 1.49 1.17
N ALA A 85 -26.47 1.23 0.75
CA ALA A 85 -27.15 2.10 -0.21
C ALA A 85 -27.33 3.52 0.37
N GLY A 86 -26.97 4.54 -0.41
CA GLY A 86 -27.00 5.96 -0.01
C GLY A 86 -25.83 6.39 0.88
N GLU A 87 -24.95 5.48 1.29
CA GLU A 87 -23.78 5.81 2.10
C GLU A 87 -22.58 6.17 1.23
N LEU A 88 -21.80 7.15 1.69
CA LEU A 88 -20.50 7.51 1.11
C LEU A 88 -19.39 7.17 2.11
N VAL A 89 -18.65 6.09 1.84
CA VAL A 89 -17.50 5.67 2.65
C VAL A 89 -16.29 6.48 2.23
N GLU A 90 -15.78 7.33 3.13
CA GLU A 90 -14.57 8.11 2.89
C GLU A 90 -13.29 7.37 3.28
N LEU A 91 -12.34 7.33 2.36
CA LEU A 91 -10.99 6.82 2.55
C LEU A 91 -9.98 7.91 2.18
N GLU A 92 -8.91 7.96 2.96
CA GLU A 92 -7.73 8.77 2.74
C GLU A 92 -6.53 7.84 2.58
N TYR A 93 -5.85 7.97 1.44
CA TYR A 93 -4.52 7.40 1.24
C TYR A 93 -3.48 8.43 1.66
N ALA A 94 -2.72 8.08 2.70
CA ALA A 94 -1.60 8.88 3.16
C ALA A 94 -0.29 8.19 2.79
N ALA A 95 0.42 8.73 1.80
CA ALA A 95 1.79 8.33 1.50
C ALA A 95 2.71 8.68 2.68
N PRO A 96 3.67 7.81 3.05
CA PRO A 96 4.58 8.09 4.15
C PRO A 96 5.57 9.18 3.75
N ARG A 97 5.98 10.03 4.70
CA ARG A 97 7.03 11.06 4.52
C ARG A 97 8.46 10.51 4.55
N THR A 98 8.61 9.19 4.51
CA THR A 98 9.88 8.48 4.66
C THR A 98 9.96 7.44 3.55
N PHE A 99 11.17 6.99 3.21
CA PHE A 99 11.50 5.92 2.23
C PHE A 99 10.77 4.56 2.39
N ALA A 100 9.76 4.47 3.26
CA ALA A 100 8.90 3.30 3.35
C ALA A 100 8.13 3.12 2.03
N PRO A 101 8.12 1.91 1.45
CA PRO A 101 7.59 1.66 0.11
C PRO A 101 6.06 1.70 0.02
N SER A 102 5.34 1.84 1.14
CA SER A 102 3.87 1.74 1.19
C SER A 102 3.24 2.82 2.09
N GLY A 103 2.21 3.49 1.57
CA GLY A 103 1.31 4.33 2.36
C GLY A 103 0.17 3.55 2.98
N VAL A 104 -0.70 4.26 3.70
CA VAL A 104 -1.84 3.62 4.37
C VAL A 104 -3.14 4.21 3.87
N LEU A 105 -4.04 3.30 3.46
CA LEU A 105 -5.41 3.61 3.10
C LEU A 105 -6.30 3.45 4.35
N SER A 106 -6.93 4.53 4.79
CA SER A 106 -7.70 4.55 6.04
C SER A 106 -8.89 5.48 6.01
N ILE A 107 -9.82 5.31 6.94
CA ILE A 107 -10.86 6.31 7.17
C ILE A 107 -10.18 7.58 7.71
N PRO A 108 -10.45 8.77 7.12
CA PRO A 108 -9.74 9.99 7.49
C PRO A 108 -9.86 10.26 9.00
N PRO A 109 -8.75 10.47 9.73
CA PRO A 109 -8.85 10.90 11.12
C PRO A 109 -9.40 12.33 11.17
N SER A 110 -10.27 12.61 12.15
CA SER A 110 -10.94 13.90 12.35
C SER A 110 -10.00 15.11 12.58
N ARG A 111 -8.67 14.90 12.63
CA ARG A 111 -7.66 15.96 12.58
C ARG A 111 -6.27 15.39 12.34
N VAL A 112 -5.58 15.94 11.34
CA VAL A 112 -4.16 15.73 11.12
C VAL A 112 -3.40 16.95 11.62
N VAL A 113 -2.53 16.75 12.61
CA VAL A 113 -1.56 17.76 13.05
C VAL A 113 -0.45 17.84 12.00
N GLY A 114 -0.53 18.84 11.12
CA GLY A 114 0.53 19.12 10.16
C GLY A 114 1.85 19.46 10.85
N THR A 115 2.97 18.95 10.34
CA THR A 115 4.29 19.50 10.68
C THR A 115 4.48 20.78 9.87
N SER A 116 4.00 21.90 10.38
CA SER A 116 4.35 23.19 9.80
C SER A 116 5.87 23.37 9.77
N LEU A 117 6.41 24.15 8.82
CA LEU A 117 7.82 24.59 8.77
C LEU A 117 8.26 25.37 10.04
N ARG A 118 7.29 25.78 10.87
CA ARG A 118 7.49 26.63 12.04
C ARG A 118 8.55 26.12 13.04
N PRO A 119 8.64 24.83 13.43
CA PRO A 119 9.64 24.38 14.40
C PRO A 119 11.06 24.50 13.87
N TRP A 120 11.27 24.26 12.57
CA TRP A 120 12.58 24.35 11.94
C TRP A 120 13.00 25.81 11.74
N LEU A 121 12.04 26.65 11.34
CA LEU A 121 12.24 28.09 11.28
C LEU A 121 12.57 28.65 12.67
N LEU A 122 11.87 28.23 13.72
CA LEU A 122 12.15 28.62 15.11
C LEU A 122 13.52 28.14 15.58
N PHE A 123 13.96 26.93 15.21
CA PHE A 123 15.29 26.43 15.53
C PHE A 123 16.40 27.22 14.82
N MET A 124 16.22 27.56 13.54
CA MET A 124 17.15 28.41 12.80
C MET A 124 17.18 29.85 13.33
N LEU A 125 16.01 30.40 13.67
CA LEU A 125 15.90 31.71 14.31
C LEU A 125 16.59 31.71 15.68
N TYR A 126 16.50 30.62 16.43
CA TYR A 126 17.19 30.43 17.70
C TYR A 126 18.72 30.34 17.51
N LEU A 127 19.19 29.52 16.57
CA LEU A 127 20.62 29.39 16.24
C LEU A 127 21.25 30.70 15.77
N ALA A 128 20.52 31.51 14.99
CA ALA A 128 21.00 32.81 14.52
C ALA A 128 20.84 33.91 15.59
N GLY A 129 19.73 33.90 16.33
CA GLY A 129 19.37 34.94 17.29
C GLY A 129 20.16 34.89 18.59
N VAL A 130 20.46 33.69 19.12
CA VAL A 130 21.19 33.54 20.39
C VAL A 130 22.60 34.13 20.32
N PRO A 131 23.43 33.86 19.29
CA PRO A 131 24.75 34.49 19.16
C PRO A 131 24.68 36.01 18.99
N LEU A 132 23.69 36.52 18.23
CA LEU A 132 23.49 37.96 18.02
C LEU A 132 23.06 38.68 19.31
N LEU A 133 22.19 38.08 20.12
CA LEU A 133 21.77 38.60 21.42
C LEU A 133 22.91 38.58 22.45
N LEU A 134 23.71 37.51 22.49
CA LEU A 134 24.89 37.41 23.35
C LEU A 134 25.97 38.46 23.00
N LYS A 135 26.12 38.78 21.70
CA LYS A 135 27.07 39.78 21.22
C LYS A 135 26.60 41.22 21.44
N SER A 136 25.31 41.51 21.24
CA SER A 136 24.74 42.86 21.36
C SER A 136 24.58 43.34 22.80
N THR A 137 24.40 42.44 23.77
CA THR A 137 24.23 42.80 25.19
C THR A 137 25.56 43.04 25.93
N GLY A 138 26.71 42.90 25.26
CA GLY A 138 28.04 43.00 25.89
C GLY A 138 28.33 41.86 26.90
N ALA A 139 27.45 40.86 26.99
CA ALA A 139 27.57 39.73 27.90
C ALA A 139 28.82 38.88 27.60
N SER A 140 29.26 38.84 26.34
CA SER A 140 30.51 38.20 25.92
C SER A 140 31.76 38.76 26.62
N ALA A 141 31.77 40.04 26.99
CA ALA A 141 32.89 40.65 27.73
C ALA A 141 32.86 40.33 29.24
N ARG A 142 31.68 40.02 29.81
CA ARG A 142 31.51 39.70 31.24
C ARG A 142 31.57 38.21 31.55
N LEU A 143 31.26 37.34 30.58
CA LEU A 143 31.18 35.89 30.78
C LEU A 143 32.51 35.14 30.62
N GLY A 144 33.56 35.78 30.06
CA GLY A 144 34.89 35.17 29.93
C GLY A 144 34.86 33.75 29.33
N ALA A 145 35.78 32.88 29.74
CA ALA A 145 35.86 31.48 29.28
C ALA A 145 34.60 30.63 29.58
N ALA A 146 33.66 31.12 30.40
CA ALA A 146 32.41 30.43 30.73
C ALA A 146 31.28 30.65 29.70
N SER A 147 31.46 31.52 28.68
CA SER A 147 30.46 31.69 27.61
C SER A 147 30.35 30.49 26.66
N THR A 148 31.45 29.77 26.47
CA THR A 148 31.53 28.60 25.58
C THR A 148 30.63 27.44 26.04
N PRO A 149 30.66 26.98 27.31
CA PRO A 149 29.79 25.90 27.76
C PRO A 149 28.29 26.26 27.70
N VAL A 150 27.92 27.53 27.94
CA VAL A 150 26.52 27.98 27.85
C VAL A 150 26.03 27.95 26.40
N ALA A 151 26.83 28.46 25.46
CA ALA A 151 26.49 28.43 24.04
C ALA A 151 26.36 26.99 23.51
N VAL A 152 27.30 26.11 23.89
CA VAL A 152 27.24 24.68 23.54
C VAL A 152 26.00 24.01 24.14
N GLY A 153 25.67 24.30 25.40
CA GLY A 153 24.47 23.77 26.06
C GLY A 153 23.18 24.19 25.36
N LEU A 154 23.08 25.45 24.92
CA LEU A 154 21.93 25.98 24.18
C LEU A 154 21.79 25.33 22.80
N ILE A 155 22.90 25.09 22.09
CA ILE A 155 22.90 24.37 20.79
C ILE A 155 22.44 22.92 21.00
N LEU A 156 23.01 22.21 21.98
CA LEU A 156 22.64 20.83 22.30
C LEU A 156 21.16 20.71 22.69
N ALA A 157 20.63 21.65 23.48
CA ALA A 157 19.21 21.68 23.85
C ALA A 157 18.30 21.82 22.63
N GLY A 158 18.67 22.68 21.67
CA GLY A 158 17.92 22.84 20.41
C GLY A 158 17.97 21.58 19.54
N ILE A 159 19.15 20.94 19.41
CA ILE A 159 19.29 19.65 18.70
C ILE A 159 18.40 18.58 19.34
N LEU A 160 18.42 18.46 20.68
CA LEU A 160 17.59 17.51 21.42
C LEU A 160 16.09 17.79 21.22
N ALA A 161 15.67 19.05 21.18
CA ALA A 161 14.28 19.41 20.89
C ALA A 161 13.85 18.98 19.47
N VAL A 162 14.70 19.18 18.46
CA VAL A 162 14.45 18.72 17.09
C VAL A 162 14.39 17.19 17.02
N VAL A 163 15.33 16.49 17.67
CA VAL A 163 15.34 15.02 17.73
C VAL A 163 14.08 14.48 18.44
N ALA A 164 13.72 15.04 19.59
CA ALA A 164 12.52 14.65 20.33
C ALA A 164 11.24 14.90 19.51
N TRP A 165 11.17 16.01 18.77
CA TRP A 165 10.08 16.29 17.84
C TRP A 165 10.01 15.26 16.71
N GLN A 166 11.15 14.94 16.07
CA GLN A 166 11.23 13.92 15.02
C GLN A 166 10.78 12.54 15.52
N ILE A 167 11.20 12.15 16.73
CA ILE A 167 10.73 10.93 17.39
C ILE A 167 9.21 11.02 17.64
N GLY A 168 8.70 12.17 18.06
CA GLY A 168 7.27 12.43 18.26
C GLY A 168 6.45 12.28 16.96
N VAL A 169 6.95 12.83 15.84
CA VAL A 169 6.34 12.67 14.51
C VAL A 169 6.34 11.20 14.09
N ARG A 170 7.48 10.51 14.22
CA ARG A 170 7.58 9.07 13.93
C ARG A 170 6.60 8.24 14.78
N ARG A 171 6.47 8.57 16.06
CA ARG A 171 5.51 7.91 16.96
C ARG A 171 4.06 8.21 16.56
N ARG A 172 3.75 9.43 16.15
CA ARG A 172 2.41 9.79 15.62
C ARG A 172 2.12 9.06 14.33
N ASP A 173 3.04 9.05 13.37
CA ASP A 173 2.91 8.31 12.13
C ASP A 173 2.78 6.80 12.38
N ALA A 174 3.56 6.23 13.30
CA ALA A 174 3.41 4.85 13.72
C ALA A 174 2.03 4.58 14.34
N ARG A 175 1.51 5.48 15.19
CA ARG A 175 0.15 5.38 15.75
C ARG A 175 -0.93 5.55 14.69
N PHE A 176 -0.74 6.45 13.72
CA PHE A 176 -1.63 6.56 12.56
C PHE A 176 -1.63 5.26 11.78
N ARG A 177 -0.46 4.69 11.46
CA ARG A 177 -0.36 3.37 10.83
C ARG A 177 -1.02 2.27 11.65
N VAL A 178 -0.92 2.30 12.99
CA VAL A 178 -1.62 1.33 13.87
C VAL A 178 -3.13 1.53 13.87
N ARG A 179 -3.63 2.77 13.83
CA ARG A 179 -5.07 3.06 13.77
C ARG A 179 -5.67 2.83 12.39
N ALA A 180 -4.86 3.02 11.36
CA ALA A 180 -5.20 2.89 9.94
C ALA A 180 -5.07 1.45 9.45
N ALA A 181 -4.13 0.69 10.02
CA ALA A 181 -4.15 -0.77 10.01
C ALA A 181 -5.28 -1.21 10.93
N ASP A 182 -6.50 -1.16 10.42
CA ASP A 182 -7.58 -1.95 10.99
C ASP A 182 -7.07 -3.38 11.14
N GLY A 183 -7.34 -3.98 12.30
CA GLY A 183 -6.94 -5.35 12.59
C GLY A 183 -7.47 -6.34 11.55
N PRO A 184 -7.15 -7.63 11.71
CA PRO A 184 -7.60 -8.67 10.80
C PRO A 184 -9.12 -8.56 10.53
N ARG A 185 -9.53 -8.36 9.27
CA ARG A 185 -10.94 -8.22 8.89
C ARG A 185 -11.40 -9.47 8.15
N PRO A 186 -12.40 -10.21 8.67
CA PRO A 186 -12.95 -11.37 7.98
C PRO A 186 -13.72 -10.93 6.73
N VAL A 187 -13.53 -11.65 5.63
CA VAL A 187 -14.17 -11.46 4.33
C VAL A 187 -14.45 -12.84 3.76
N GLY A 188 -15.71 -13.24 3.67
CA GLY A 188 -16.05 -14.63 3.35
C GLY A 188 -15.26 -15.59 4.24
N ASN A 189 -14.46 -16.45 3.61
CA ASN A 189 -13.65 -17.46 4.30
C ASN A 189 -12.18 -17.05 4.54
N GLY A 190 -11.82 -15.78 4.31
CA GLY A 190 -10.47 -15.27 4.48
C GLY A 190 -10.41 -14.04 5.39
N VAL A 191 -9.20 -13.70 5.81
CA VAL A 191 -8.93 -12.53 6.65
C VAL A 191 -7.86 -11.68 5.98
N LEU A 192 -8.23 -10.47 5.55
CA LEU A 192 -7.29 -9.53 4.95
C LEU A 192 -6.36 -8.98 6.04
N LEU A 193 -5.05 -9.13 5.85
CA LEU A 193 -4.04 -8.61 6.77
C LEU A 193 -3.26 -7.40 6.23
N GLY A 194 -3.39 -7.12 4.93
CA GLY A 194 -2.70 -6.00 4.27
C GLY A 194 -1.24 -6.30 3.93
N SER A 195 -0.45 -5.26 3.63
CA SER A 195 0.94 -5.41 3.13
C SER A 195 1.97 -5.68 4.23
N THR A 196 1.69 -5.28 5.47
CA THR A 196 2.59 -5.43 6.64
C THR A 196 1.81 -5.95 7.85
N PRO A 197 1.45 -7.26 7.87
CA PRO A 197 0.65 -7.80 8.95
C PRO A 197 1.42 -7.71 10.27
N LYS A 198 0.83 -7.06 11.26
CA LYS A 198 1.38 -7.02 12.64
C LYS A 198 0.89 -8.18 13.49
N LEU A 199 -0.28 -8.71 13.15
CA LEU A 199 -0.96 -9.78 13.86
C LEU A 199 -1.49 -10.75 12.81
N VAL A 200 -1.03 -11.99 12.88
CA VAL A 200 -1.59 -13.11 12.14
C VAL A 200 -2.56 -13.81 13.10
N PRO A 201 -3.82 -14.07 12.71
CA PRO A 201 -4.77 -14.80 13.55
C PRO A 201 -4.20 -16.17 13.96
N GLU A 202 -4.46 -16.56 15.22
CA GLU A 202 -4.15 -17.91 15.67
C GLU A 202 -5.22 -18.89 15.15
N PRO A 203 -4.83 -20.08 14.64
CA PRO A 203 -5.80 -21.10 14.26
C PRO A 203 -6.64 -21.55 15.46
N ALA A 204 -7.94 -21.75 15.25
CA ALA A 204 -8.79 -22.35 16.26
C ALA A 204 -8.38 -23.82 16.53
N GLU A 205 -8.83 -24.38 17.66
CA GLU A 205 -8.58 -25.78 18.00
C GLU A 205 -9.05 -26.71 16.88
N GLY A 206 -8.17 -27.63 16.47
CA GLY A 206 -8.45 -28.56 15.37
C GLY A 206 -8.33 -27.96 13.96
N GLN A 207 -7.95 -26.69 13.81
CA GLN A 207 -7.69 -26.04 12.51
C GLN A 207 -6.20 -25.69 12.35
N GLY A 208 -5.76 -25.52 11.10
CA GLY A 208 -4.50 -24.86 10.79
C GLY A 208 -4.74 -23.52 10.08
N GLY A 209 -3.68 -22.73 9.95
CA GLY A 209 -3.70 -21.45 9.26
C GLY A 209 -2.89 -21.49 7.97
N LEU A 210 -3.38 -20.83 6.93
CA LEU A 210 -2.61 -20.53 5.73
C LEU A 210 -2.46 -19.02 5.58
N LEU A 211 -1.24 -18.52 5.71
CA LEU A 211 -0.86 -17.17 5.35
C LEU A 211 -0.42 -17.13 3.88
N LEU A 212 -1.27 -16.61 3.00
CA LEU A 212 -0.97 -16.39 1.60
C LEU A 212 -0.48 -14.95 1.39
N ALA A 213 0.75 -14.80 0.92
CA ALA A 213 1.31 -13.50 0.52
C ALA A 213 1.46 -13.46 -1.01
N VAL A 214 0.59 -12.71 -1.68
CA VAL A 214 0.70 -12.50 -3.13
C VAL A 214 1.28 -11.11 -3.39
N ALA A 215 2.34 -11.01 -4.19
CA ALA A 215 2.99 -9.76 -4.53
C ALA A 215 3.02 -9.56 -6.04
N LEU A 216 2.67 -8.36 -6.50
CA LEU A 216 2.77 -7.95 -7.91
C LEU A 216 3.98 -7.04 -8.12
N SER A 217 4.85 -7.42 -9.05
CA SER A 217 5.82 -6.54 -9.68
C SER A 217 5.36 -6.28 -11.10
N HIS A 218 4.98 -5.04 -11.43
CA HIS A 218 4.52 -4.70 -12.76
C HIS A 218 5.50 -3.74 -13.46
N GLU A 219 5.84 -4.04 -14.71
CA GLU A 219 6.65 -3.20 -15.58
C GLU A 219 5.82 -2.82 -16.80
N VAL A 220 5.61 -1.52 -17.04
CA VAL A 220 5.06 -1.04 -18.32
C VAL A 220 6.23 -0.52 -19.14
N ARG A 221 6.25 -0.87 -20.43
CA ARG A 221 7.20 -0.39 -21.41
C ARG A 221 6.45 0.20 -22.59
N MET A 222 7.01 1.21 -23.21
CA MET A 222 6.52 1.81 -24.44
C MET A 222 7.70 1.91 -25.41
N ASN A 223 7.59 1.27 -26.57
CA ASN A 223 8.69 1.19 -27.55
C ASN A 223 10.00 0.67 -26.95
N GLY A 224 9.92 -0.36 -26.10
CA GLY A 224 11.06 -0.94 -25.41
C GLY A 224 11.62 -0.09 -24.26
N MET A 225 11.05 1.08 -23.95
CA MET A 225 11.50 1.94 -22.86
C MET A 225 10.57 1.82 -21.65
N PRO A 226 11.08 1.69 -20.41
CA PRO A 226 10.23 1.64 -19.23
C PRO A 226 9.43 2.94 -19.06
N VAL A 227 8.14 2.81 -18.76
CA VAL A 227 7.22 3.90 -18.46
C VAL A 227 6.61 3.67 -17.07
N GLU A 228 6.37 4.75 -16.32
CA GLU A 228 5.73 4.61 -15.01
C GLU A 228 4.30 4.07 -15.15
N THR A 229 4.08 2.89 -14.56
CA THR A 229 2.83 2.11 -14.56
C THR A 229 1.63 2.89 -14.04
N SER A 230 1.86 3.86 -13.16
CA SER A 230 0.81 4.70 -12.58
C SER A 230 0.06 5.48 -13.65
N THR A 231 0.75 5.96 -14.68
CA THR A 231 0.22 6.91 -15.67
C THR A 231 -0.71 6.31 -16.72
N SER A 232 -0.85 4.99 -16.79
CA SER A 232 -1.61 4.32 -17.85
C SER A 232 -2.68 3.38 -17.26
N PRO A 233 -3.95 3.48 -17.69
CA PRO A 233 -4.96 2.47 -17.33
C PRO A 233 -4.57 1.07 -17.82
N HIS A 234 -3.72 0.99 -18.86
CA HIS A 234 -3.18 -0.27 -19.39
C HIS A 234 -2.16 -0.95 -18.46
N GLY A 235 -1.75 -0.29 -17.38
CA GLY A 235 -0.89 -0.86 -16.34
C GLY A 235 -1.66 -1.53 -15.19
N TRP A 236 -2.99 -1.56 -15.24
CA TRP A 236 -3.77 -2.15 -14.15
C TRP A 236 -3.93 -3.66 -14.32
N VAL A 237 -3.21 -4.44 -13.50
CA VAL A 237 -3.40 -5.89 -13.37
C VAL A 237 -4.48 -6.18 -12.32
N PRO A 238 -5.63 -6.79 -12.65
CA PRO A 238 -6.66 -7.13 -11.67
C PRO A 238 -6.11 -7.96 -10.51
N SER A 239 -6.76 -7.91 -9.34
CA SER A 239 -6.45 -8.83 -8.25
C SER A 239 -6.64 -10.28 -8.74
N PRO A 240 -5.81 -11.23 -8.30
CA PRO A 240 -5.96 -12.61 -8.75
C PRO A 240 -7.24 -13.22 -8.19
N ARG A 241 -7.62 -14.39 -8.69
CA ARG A 241 -8.68 -15.22 -8.11
C ARG A 241 -8.04 -16.44 -7.47
N LEU A 242 -8.51 -16.83 -6.29
CA LEU A 242 -7.97 -17.96 -5.54
C LEU A 242 -9.07 -19.01 -5.37
N TRP A 243 -8.71 -20.26 -5.62
CA TRP A 243 -9.48 -21.42 -5.22
C TRP A 243 -8.64 -22.28 -4.29
N ILE A 244 -9.29 -22.83 -3.27
CA ILE A 244 -8.73 -23.85 -2.38
C ILE A 244 -9.67 -25.04 -2.47
N GLY A 245 -9.22 -26.11 -3.13
CA GLY A 245 -10.14 -27.13 -3.65
C GLY A 245 -11.09 -26.53 -4.69
N ASP A 246 -12.39 -26.75 -4.50
CA ASP A 246 -13.45 -26.30 -5.42
C ASP A 246 -14.09 -24.96 -5.03
N GLU A 247 -13.67 -24.35 -3.91
CA GLU A 247 -14.26 -23.13 -3.38
C GLU A 247 -13.38 -21.90 -3.69
N GLU A 248 -14.02 -20.79 -4.08
CA GLU A 248 -13.35 -19.51 -4.34
C GLU A 248 -13.16 -18.71 -3.05
N PHE A 249 -11.94 -18.22 -2.84
CA PHE A 249 -11.54 -17.42 -1.69
C PHE A 249 -11.14 -16.00 -2.13
N PRO A 250 -11.43 -14.97 -1.31
CA PRO A 250 -11.01 -13.62 -1.62
C PRO A 250 -9.50 -13.49 -1.48
N VAL A 251 -8.85 -12.88 -2.46
CA VAL A 251 -7.40 -12.66 -2.49
C VAL A 251 -7.09 -11.31 -3.13
N SER A 252 -5.92 -10.76 -2.82
CA SER A 252 -5.41 -9.53 -3.43
C SER A 252 -3.90 -9.57 -3.51
N TRP A 253 -3.28 -8.51 -4.06
CA TRP A 253 -1.83 -8.34 -4.12
C TRP A 253 -1.19 -7.97 -2.76
N THR A 254 -1.79 -8.45 -1.67
CA THR A 254 -1.33 -8.28 -0.29
C THR A 254 -1.51 -9.59 0.47
N GLN A 255 -1.36 -9.57 1.79
CA GLN A 255 -1.37 -10.78 2.61
C GLN A 255 -2.77 -11.11 3.12
N TRP A 256 -3.14 -12.38 3.01
CA TRP A 256 -4.39 -12.96 3.45
C TRP A 256 -4.12 -14.16 4.36
N TRP A 257 -4.98 -14.35 5.36
CA TRP A 257 -4.96 -15.53 6.20
C TRP A 257 -6.27 -16.32 6.04
N TYR A 258 -6.16 -17.63 5.95
CA TYR A 258 -7.30 -18.54 5.84
C TYR A 258 -7.23 -19.60 6.94
N ALA A 259 -8.34 -19.83 7.62
CA ALA A 259 -8.51 -20.97 8.50
C ALA A 259 -8.87 -22.19 7.64
N LEU A 260 -8.08 -23.25 7.73
CA LEU A 260 -8.29 -24.47 6.94
C LEU A 260 -8.28 -25.70 7.84
N PRO A 261 -9.06 -26.75 7.51
CA PRO A 261 -8.94 -28.02 8.22
C PRO A 261 -7.53 -28.61 7.99
N PRO A 262 -6.97 -29.36 8.95
CA PRO A 262 -5.70 -30.04 8.77
C PRO A 262 -5.75 -31.03 7.61
N GLY A 263 -4.66 -31.14 6.87
CA GLY A 263 -4.54 -32.02 5.72
C GLY A 263 -3.97 -31.33 4.48
N ARG A 264 -4.04 -32.05 3.35
CA ARG A 264 -3.53 -31.59 2.06
C ARG A 264 -4.59 -30.77 1.33
N HIS A 265 -4.19 -29.61 0.82
CA HIS A 265 -5.04 -28.69 0.06
C HIS A 265 -4.39 -28.35 -1.27
N ASP A 266 -5.18 -28.38 -2.33
CA ASP A 266 -4.76 -27.90 -3.64
C ASP A 266 -5.26 -26.48 -3.85
N LEU A 267 -4.32 -25.58 -4.13
CA LEU A 267 -4.57 -24.17 -4.39
C LEU A 267 -4.44 -23.94 -5.88
N ARG A 268 -5.37 -23.15 -6.41
CA ARG A 268 -5.32 -22.62 -7.76
C ARG A 268 -5.46 -21.12 -7.68
N LEU A 269 -4.47 -20.39 -8.16
CA LEU A 269 -4.50 -18.94 -8.28
C LEU A 269 -4.56 -18.59 -9.77
N GLU A 270 -5.59 -17.90 -10.22
CA GLU A 270 -5.66 -17.38 -11.58
C GLU A 270 -5.28 -15.91 -11.59
N VAL A 271 -4.26 -15.59 -12.37
CA VAL A 271 -3.79 -14.22 -12.58
C VAL A 271 -4.28 -13.76 -13.95
N ALA A 272 -5.21 -12.82 -13.97
CA ALA A 272 -5.55 -12.11 -15.20
C ALA A 272 -4.38 -11.20 -15.60
N GLY A 273 -4.15 -11.05 -16.91
CA GLY A 273 -3.23 -10.01 -17.36
C GLY A 273 -3.80 -8.60 -17.19
N PRO A 274 -3.03 -7.58 -17.54
CA PRO A 274 -3.41 -6.18 -17.42
C PRO A 274 -4.64 -5.88 -18.28
N LEU A 275 -5.46 -4.95 -17.81
CA LEU A 275 -6.62 -4.47 -18.57
C LEU A 275 -6.13 -3.60 -19.73
N LEU A 276 -6.05 -4.20 -20.92
CA LEU A 276 -5.63 -3.54 -22.14
C LEU A 276 -6.74 -2.66 -22.72
N ALA A 277 -6.43 -1.91 -23.79
CA ALA A 277 -7.42 -1.09 -24.50
C ALA A 277 -8.64 -1.92 -24.93
N LYS A 278 -9.78 -1.26 -25.14
CA LYS A 278 -11.09 -1.88 -25.39
C LYS A 278 -11.07 -2.96 -26.49
N ASP A 279 -10.16 -2.83 -27.45
CA ASP A 279 -10.09 -3.68 -28.64
C ASP A 279 -8.90 -4.68 -28.61
N ALA A 280 -8.09 -4.66 -27.55
CA ALA A 280 -7.01 -5.63 -27.39
C ALA A 280 -7.58 -6.97 -26.90
N PRO A 281 -7.14 -8.11 -27.47
CA PRO A 281 -7.58 -9.42 -27.00
C PRO A 281 -7.20 -9.58 -25.52
N PRO A 282 -8.13 -10.01 -24.65
CA PRO A 282 -7.81 -10.25 -23.26
C PRO A 282 -6.72 -11.32 -23.20
N SER A 283 -5.67 -11.05 -22.43
CA SER A 283 -4.75 -12.11 -22.04
C SER A 283 -5.55 -13.09 -21.18
N GLY A 284 -5.54 -14.37 -21.58
CA GLY A 284 -6.18 -15.42 -20.80
C GLY A 284 -5.62 -15.45 -19.37
N PRO A 285 -6.43 -15.81 -18.37
CA PRO A 285 -5.93 -15.97 -17.01
C PRO A 285 -4.83 -17.05 -16.99
N VAL A 286 -3.72 -16.73 -16.33
CA VAL A 286 -2.61 -17.68 -16.15
C VAL A 286 -2.84 -18.43 -14.83
N PRO A 287 -3.09 -19.75 -14.87
CA PRO A 287 -3.28 -20.54 -13.66
C PRO A 287 -1.94 -20.83 -12.99
N VAL A 288 -1.93 -20.74 -11.66
CA VAL A 288 -0.82 -21.12 -10.79
C VAL A 288 -1.36 -22.11 -9.79
N THR A 289 -0.89 -23.35 -9.85
CA THR A 289 -1.29 -24.38 -8.89
C THR A 289 -0.20 -24.63 -7.86
N ALA A 290 -0.61 -24.88 -6.63
CA ALA A 290 0.27 -25.27 -5.54
C ALA A 290 -0.47 -26.21 -4.60
N THR A 291 0.18 -27.29 -4.18
CA THR A 291 -0.33 -28.10 -3.06
C THR A 291 0.33 -27.62 -1.77
N VAL A 292 -0.46 -27.42 -0.72
CA VAL A 292 0.04 -27.16 0.64
C VAL A 292 -0.47 -28.21 1.61
N GLU A 293 0.30 -28.46 2.66
CA GLU A 293 -0.09 -29.30 3.77
C GLU A 293 -0.31 -28.42 5.01
N VAL A 294 -1.52 -28.47 5.56
CA VAL A 294 -1.95 -27.68 6.71
C VAL A 294 -1.90 -28.56 7.95
N THR A 295 -1.18 -28.12 8.97
CA THR A 295 -1.08 -28.81 10.26
C THR A 295 -1.96 -28.12 11.31
N ALA A 296 -2.64 -28.89 12.15
CA ALA A 296 -3.46 -28.36 13.24
C ALA A 296 -2.63 -27.49 14.19
N GLY A 297 -3.16 -26.33 14.60
CA GLY A 297 -2.51 -25.38 15.49
C GLY A 297 -1.35 -24.60 14.87
N VAL A 298 -1.00 -24.84 13.61
CA VAL A 298 0.15 -24.21 12.93
C VAL A 298 -0.33 -23.32 11.79
N THR A 299 0.26 -22.13 11.67
CA THR A 299 0.09 -21.29 10.48
C THR A 299 1.28 -21.43 9.54
N GLY A 300 1.05 -22.02 8.36
CA GLY A 300 2.04 -22.08 7.27
C GLY A 300 1.99 -20.84 6.38
N ARG A 301 3.07 -20.56 5.63
CA ARG A 301 3.12 -19.43 4.68
C ARG A 301 3.38 -19.88 3.24
N LEU A 302 2.53 -19.43 2.32
CA LEU A 302 2.80 -19.50 0.89
C LEU A 302 3.04 -18.09 0.35
N SER A 303 4.16 -17.88 -0.34
CA SER A 303 4.46 -16.61 -1.02
C SER A 303 4.43 -16.79 -2.53
N VAL A 304 3.65 -15.96 -3.21
CA VAL A 304 3.51 -15.97 -4.67
C VAL A 304 3.95 -14.60 -5.19
N ALA A 305 5.01 -14.57 -5.97
CA ALA A 305 5.50 -13.36 -6.63
C ALA A 305 5.11 -13.41 -8.11
N VAL A 306 4.25 -12.49 -8.52
CA VAL A 306 3.82 -12.32 -9.90
C VAL A 306 4.57 -11.16 -10.50
N ALA A 307 5.30 -11.40 -11.57
CA ALA A 307 5.89 -10.39 -12.42
C ALA A 307 5.02 -10.24 -13.68
N SER A 308 4.50 -9.04 -13.94
CA SER A 308 3.76 -8.75 -15.15
C SER A 308 4.48 -7.66 -15.93
N ARG A 309 4.60 -7.82 -17.25
CA ARG A 309 5.13 -6.82 -18.15
C ARG A 309 4.11 -6.48 -19.22
N THR A 310 3.85 -5.20 -19.43
CA THR A 310 3.06 -4.71 -20.57
C THR A 310 3.97 -3.93 -21.50
N GLU A 311 4.05 -4.34 -22.76
CA GLU A 311 4.70 -3.60 -23.83
C GLU A 311 3.64 -2.88 -24.66
N ILE A 312 3.72 -1.56 -24.73
CA ILE A 312 2.84 -0.69 -25.52
C ILE A 312 3.58 -0.30 -26.79
N GLN A 313 3.07 -0.72 -27.94
CA GLN A 313 3.51 -0.26 -29.25
C GLN A 313 2.46 0.72 -29.78
N PRO A 314 2.78 2.02 -29.91
CA PRO A 314 1.90 2.97 -30.55
C PRO A 314 1.84 2.63 -32.05
N SER A 315 0.66 2.25 -32.53
CA SER A 315 0.34 2.24 -33.95
C SER A 315 -0.46 3.52 -34.29
N PRO A 316 -0.31 4.06 -35.52
CA PRO A 316 -1.05 5.24 -35.96
C PRO A 316 -2.58 5.04 -35.96
N GLU A 317 -3.06 3.81 -35.92
CA GLU A 317 -4.49 3.47 -35.94
C GLU A 317 -5.03 2.93 -34.60
N ASN A 318 -4.17 2.41 -33.72
CA ASN A 318 -4.53 1.96 -32.36
C ASN A 318 -3.27 1.68 -31.49
N TYR A 319 -3.43 1.54 -30.17
CA TYR A 319 -2.35 1.04 -29.31
C TYR A 319 -2.36 -0.49 -29.31
N ASP A 320 -1.36 -1.12 -29.91
CA ASP A 320 -1.13 -2.56 -29.76
C ASP A 320 -0.37 -2.80 -28.46
N ALA A 321 -1.00 -3.50 -27.52
CA ALA A 321 -0.38 -3.83 -26.25
C ALA A 321 -0.17 -5.34 -26.13
N VAL A 322 1.08 -5.76 -25.92
CA VAL A 322 1.43 -7.15 -25.66
C VAL A 322 1.75 -7.29 -24.18
N SER A 323 1.09 -8.23 -23.50
CA SER A 323 1.36 -8.51 -22.09
C SER A 323 2.07 -9.86 -21.92
N LEU A 324 3.11 -9.87 -21.10
CA LEU A 324 3.79 -11.06 -20.61
C LEU A 324 3.59 -11.16 -19.10
N VAL A 325 3.32 -12.37 -18.61
CA VAL A 325 3.20 -12.64 -17.16
C VAL A 325 4.17 -13.76 -16.80
N ASP A 326 5.15 -13.46 -15.96
CA ASP A 326 6.08 -14.40 -15.33
C ASP A 326 5.66 -14.63 -13.88
N ILE A 327 5.54 -15.88 -13.44
CA ILE A 327 5.05 -16.20 -12.10
C ILE A 327 6.08 -17.05 -11.38
N ARG A 328 6.51 -16.58 -10.21
CA ARG A 328 7.46 -17.26 -9.34
C ARG A 328 6.80 -17.59 -8.00
N THR A 329 6.85 -18.85 -7.60
CA THR A 329 6.28 -19.31 -6.32
C THR A 329 7.39 -19.70 -5.35
N ARG A 330 7.21 -19.37 -4.05
CA ARG A 330 8.09 -19.80 -2.97
C ARG A 330 7.25 -20.23 -1.77
N LEU A 331 7.41 -21.48 -1.34
CA LEU A 331 6.78 -22.01 -0.13
C LEU A 331 7.78 -21.95 1.04
N ASN A 332 7.38 -21.34 2.16
CA ASN A 332 8.17 -21.32 3.39
C ASN A 332 7.31 -21.88 4.53
N GLN A 333 7.73 -22.98 5.15
CA GLN A 333 6.90 -23.70 6.12
C GLN A 333 6.84 -23.08 7.54
N SER A 334 7.71 -22.11 7.88
CA SER A 334 7.76 -21.49 9.21
C SER A 334 7.63 -19.97 9.17
N TYR A 335 6.76 -19.42 10.04
CA TYR A 335 6.61 -17.97 10.25
C TYR A 335 7.78 -17.36 11.05
N GLN A 336 8.52 -18.15 11.83
CA GLN A 336 9.51 -17.65 12.81
C GLN A 336 10.89 -17.29 12.20
N ASP A 337 11.20 -17.64 10.96
CA ASP A 337 12.55 -17.50 10.37
C ASP A 337 12.75 -16.30 9.41
N TRP A 338 11.91 -15.26 9.47
CA TRP A 338 11.85 -14.22 8.42
C TRP A 338 13.00 -13.20 8.39
N ASP A 339 13.77 -13.03 9.46
CA ASP A 339 14.84 -12.00 9.55
C ASP A 339 16.25 -12.52 9.19
N ALA A 340 16.42 -13.80 8.90
CA ALA A 340 17.69 -14.33 8.44
C ALA A 340 17.87 -14.08 6.93
N PRO A 341 18.99 -13.50 6.44
CA PRO A 341 19.30 -13.47 5.01
C PRO A 341 19.51 -14.91 4.55
N THR A 342 18.44 -15.53 4.06
CA THR A 342 18.45 -16.97 3.79
C THR A 342 19.12 -17.24 2.46
N ALA A 343 20.20 -18.02 2.51
CA ALA A 343 20.68 -18.80 1.39
C ALA A 343 19.50 -19.55 0.74
N ALA A 344 19.46 -19.54 -0.59
CA ALA A 344 18.45 -20.23 -1.37
C ALA A 344 18.53 -21.74 -1.11
N VAL A 345 17.69 -22.26 -0.22
CA VAL A 345 17.33 -23.68 -0.20
C VAL A 345 16.23 -23.83 -1.23
N ALA A 346 16.62 -24.31 -2.42
CA ALA A 346 15.71 -24.63 -3.50
C ALA A 346 14.88 -25.86 -3.10
N PHE A 347 13.59 -25.66 -2.83
CA PHE A 347 12.61 -26.73 -2.90
C PHE A 347 11.91 -26.64 -4.24
N THR A 348 11.93 -27.75 -4.98
CA THR A 348 11.27 -27.88 -6.28
C THR A 348 9.77 -28.04 -6.05
N ALA A 349 9.05 -26.93 -5.91
CA ALA A 349 7.74 -26.88 -6.54
C ALA A 349 8.01 -27.05 -8.04
N LYS A 350 7.41 -28.04 -8.70
CA LYS A 350 7.30 -28.02 -10.16
C LYS A 350 6.03 -27.23 -10.45
N PRO A 351 6.08 -25.90 -10.65
CA PRO A 351 4.95 -25.23 -11.26
C PRO A 351 4.79 -25.83 -12.65
N THR A 352 3.72 -26.57 -12.87
CA THR A 352 3.30 -26.88 -14.24
C THR A 352 2.68 -25.61 -14.78
N VAL A 353 3.51 -24.69 -15.28
CA VAL A 353 3.03 -23.56 -16.08
C VAL A 353 2.60 -24.15 -17.41
N THR A 354 1.30 -24.39 -17.57
CA THR A 354 0.70 -24.65 -18.87
C THR A 354 0.47 -23.28 -19.50
N ALA A 355 1.40 -22.85 -20.35
CA ALA A 355 1.12 -21.75 -21.27
C ALA A 355 0.09 -22.29 -22.29
N GLY A 356 -1.11 -21.72 -22.26
CA GLY A 356 -2.15 -21.95 -23.28
C GLY A 356 -1.95 -21.05 -24.48
#